data_AF-A0AAW4WYA8-F1
#
_entry.id   AF-A0AAW4WYA8-F1
#
_cell.length_a   1.000
_cell.length_b   1.000
_cell.length_c   1.000
_cell.angle_alpha   90.00
_cell.angle_beta   90.00
_cell.angle_gamma   90.00
#
_symmetry.space_group_name_H-M   'P 1'
#
loop_
_entity.id
_entity.type
_entity.pdbx_description
1 polymer ?
#
loop_
_entity_poly.entity_id
_entity_poly.type
_entity_poly.pdbx_seq_one_letter_code
_entity_poly.pdbx_strand_id
1 'polypeptide(L)'
;MRIDKNYAQNPINKHQEQNVRAEKVEAEEIKKNNSGDLVEVDLEALAEVKQKAEAANSRLKALVKELLARQDMTFKTALKDSEELEVDQKAAQEAEALIAEDGEYGVEAVSDRIVSFAKAISGGDKSRYETLKKAVADGFAEAKKALGGSLPEISERTLELTMEKLEAWASS
;
A
#
# COMPACT_ATOMS: atom_id res chain seq x y z
N MET A 1 -53.01 8.33 11.16
CA MET A 1 -52.04 7.76 10.21
C MET A 1 -50.67 7.84 10.88
N ARG A 2 -50.14 6.72 11.38
CA ARG A 2 -48.82 6.64 12.02
C ARG A 2 -47.80 6.46 10.90
N ILE A 3 -46.80 7.34 10.82
CA ILE A 3 -45.69 7.20 9.87
C ILE A 3 -44.56 6.49 10.62
N ASP A 4 -44.26 5.28 10.18
CA ASP A 4 -43.18 4.44 10.67
C ASP A 4 -41.82 5.07 10.39
N LYS A 5 -41.04 5.32 11.44
CA LYS A 5 -39.63 5.75 11.35
C LYS A 5 -38.73 4.53 11.14
N ASN A 6 -38.73 3.98 9.93
CA ASN A 6 -37.73 2.98 9.57
C ASN A 6 -37.18 3.25 8.16
N TYR A 7 -36.26 4.21 8.08
CA TYR A 7 -35.38 4.38 6.92
C TYR A 7 -33.94 4.11 7.34
N ALA A 8 -33.52 2.89 7.01
CA ALA A 8 -32.21 2.50 6.51
C ALA A 8 -30.95 2.95 7.29
N GLN A 9 -30.52 2.04 8.16
CA GLN A 9 -29.09 1.77 8.37
C GLN A 9 -28.43 1.49 7.01
N ASN A 10 -27.66 2.45 6.51
CA ASN A 10 -26.81 2.29 5.33
C ASN A 10 -25.45 1.72 5.79
N PRO A 11 -25.02 0.51 5.36
CA PRO A 11 -23.82 -0.15 5.86
C PRO A 11 -22.50 0.55 5.47
N ILE A 12 -22.55 1.55 4.59
CA ILE A 12 -21.37 2.29 4.11
C ILE A 12 -20.76 3.19 5.22
N ASN A 13 -21.58 3.74 6.13
CA ASN A 13 -21.11 4.73 7.10
C ASN A 13 -20.33 4.11 8.29
N LYS A 14 -20.59 2.83 8.60
CA LYS A 14 -19.88 2.12 9.69
C LYS A 14 -18.41 1.82 9.36
N HIS A 15 -18.09 1.55 8.09
CA HIS A 15 -16.70 1.29 7.68
C HIS A 15 -15.84 2.55 7.68
N GLN A 16 -16.42 3.72 7.37
CA GLN A 16 -15.69 4.99 7.46
C GLN A 16 -15.44 5.39 8.92
N GLU A 17 -16.42 5.25 9.81
CA GLU A 17 -16.23 5.53 11.24
C GLU A 17 -15.25 4.55 11.91
N GLN A 18 -15.21 3.29 11.48
CA GLN A 18 -14.24 2.29 11.97
C GLN A 18 -12.82 2.57 11.46
N ASN A 19 -12.65 3.00 10.20
CA ASN A 19 -11.35 3.42 9.67
C ASN A 19 -10.83 4.66 10.40
N VAL A 20 -11.66 5.68 10.62
CA VAL A 20 -11.27 6.91 11.35
C VAL A 20 -10.91 6.61 12.82
N ARG A 21 -11.57 5.62 13.43
CA ARG A 21 -11.27 5.20 14.81
C ARG A 21 -10.02 4.34 14.88
N ALA A 22 -9.78 3.47 13.90
CA ALA A 22 -8.52 2.72 13.77
C ALA A 22 -7.36 3.69 13.51
N GLU A 23 -7.52 4.69 12.64
CA GLU A 23 -6.55 5.75 12.37
C GLU A 23 -6.21 6.58 13.61
N LYS A 24 -7.20 6.93 14.44
CA LYS A 24 -6.96 7.62 15.70
C LYS A 24 -6.20 6.76 16.71
N VAL A 25 -6.50 5.47 16.78
CA VAL A 25 -5.80 4.54 17.68
C VAL A 25 -4.35 4.31 17.20
N GLU A 26 -4.14 4.16 15.90
CA GLU A 26 -2.82 3.98 15.29
C GLU A 26 -1.97 5.26 15.41
N ALA A 27 -2.57 6.44 15.22
CA ALA A 27 -1.92 7.73 15.45
C ALA A 27 -1.60 8.00 16.93
N GLU A 28 -2.41 7.49 17.87
CA GLU A 28 -2.13 7.57 19.31
C GLU A 28 -1.02 6.61 19.74
N GLU A 29 -0.92 5.42 19.16
CA GLU A 29 0.17 4.48 19.42
C GLU A 29 1.52 4.99 18.87
N ILE A 30 1.53 5.62 17.69
CA ILE A 30 2.72 6.28 17.12
C ILE A 30 3.23 7.41 18.05
N LYS A 31 2.32 8.18 18.67
CA LYS A 31 2.67 9.24 19.62
C LYS A 31 3.28 8.72 20.92
N LYS A 32 2.84 7.56 21.40
CA LYS A 32 3.31 7.01 22.69
C LYS A 32 4.72 6.43 22.60
N ASN A 33 5.11 5.94 21.42
CA ASN A 33 6.41 5.31 21.20
C ASN A 33 7.54 6.29 20.84
N ASN A 34 7.23 7.54 20.44
CA ASN A 34 8.19 8.60 20.09
C ASN A 34 8.42 9.62 21.23
N SER A 35 8.59 9.16 22.46
CA SER A 35 8.99 10.04 23.57
C SER A 35 10.48 10.43 23.45
N GLY A 36 10.80 11.26 22.45
CA GLY A 36 12.13 11.80 22.15
C GLY A 36 12.15 12.39 20.74
N ASP A 37 12.13 13.72 20.64
CA ASP A 37 12.01 14.56 19.44
C ASP A 37 10.65 14.52 18.71
N LEU A 38 9.84 15.53 19.03
CA LEU A 38 8.58 15.83 18.34
C LEU A 38 8.87 16.39 16.95
N VAL A 39 9.09 15.50 15.99
CA VAL A 39 8.96 15.84 14.58
C VAL A 39 7.48 15.82 14.22
N GLU A 40 6.95 16.94 13.76
CA GLU A 40 5.56 17.09 13.36
C GLU A 40 5.34 16.31 12.06
N VAL A 41 4.79 15.10 12.19
CA VAL A 41 4.33 14.29 11.05
C VAL A 41 3.47 15.16 10.16
N ASP A 42 3.74 15.16 8.85
CA ASP A 42 2.90 15.87 7.89
C ASP A 42 1.61 15.07 7.70
N LEU A 43 0.60 15.38 8.54
CA LEU A 43 -0.66 14.66 8.59
C LEU A 43 -1.46 14.78 7.28
N GLU A 44 -1.31 15.90 6.56
CA GLU A 44 -2.02 16.12 5.30
C GLU A 44 -1.37 15.31 4.17
N ALA A 45 -0.05 15.39 4.02
CA ALA A 45 0.68 14.57 3.06
C ALA A 45 0.54 13.07 3.37
N LEU A 46 0.54 12.68 4.66
CA LEU A 46 0.36 11.30 5.07
C LEU A 46 -1.03 10.77 4.70
N ALA A 47 -2.08 11.57 4.91
CA ALA A 47 -3.44 11.21 4.52
C ALA A 47 -3.55 11.01 3.00
N GLU A 48 -2.94 11.89 2.21
CA GLU A 48 -2.92 11.77 0.74
C GLU A 48 -2.17 10.51 0.29
N VAL A 49 -0.97 10.26 0.83
CA VAL A 49 -0.18 9.08 0.46
C VAL A 49 -0.88 7.79 0.88
N LYS A 50 -1.52 7.77 2.05
CA LYS A 50 -2.34 6.64 2.49
C LYS A 50 -3.52 6.41 1.54
N GLN A 51 -4.23 7.46 1.14
CA GLN A 51 -5.33 7.35 0.19
C GLN A 51 -4.86 6.79 -1.16
N LYS A 52 -3.72 7.26 -1.69
CA LYS A 52 -3.13 6.73 -2.93
C LYS A 52 -2.78 5.24 -2.81
N ALA A 53 -2.19 4.83 -1.68
CA ALA A 53 -1.87 3.42 -1.43
C ALA A 53 -3.13 2.56 -1.31
N GLU A 54 -4.17 3.03 -0.63
CA GLU A 54 -5.46 2.33 -0.52
C GLU A 54 -6.19 2.23 -1.86
N ALA A 55 -6.15 3.28 -2.67
CA ALA A 55 -6.70 3.29 -4.01
C ALA A 55 -5.99 2.29 -4.93
N ALA A 56 -4.65 2.29 -4.92
CA ALA A 56 -3.85 1.31 -5.65
C ALA A 56 -4.18 -0.13 -5.20
N ASN A 57 -4.22 -0.39 -3.89
CA ASN A 57 -4.57 -1.72 -3.37
C ASN A 57 -6.00 -2.15 -3.73
N SER A 58 -6.96 -1.23 -3.69
CA SER A 58 -8.36 -1.50 -4.06
C SER A 58 -8.49 -1.82 -5.54
N ARG A 59 -7.76 -1.08 -6.39
CA ARG A 59 -7.67 -1.34 -7.83
C ARG A 59 -7.02 -2.69 -8.13
N LEU A 60 -5.95 -3.05 -7.42
CA LEU A 60 -5.30 -4.36 -7.55
C LEU A 60 -6.28 -5.49 -7.23
N LYS A 61 -7.01 -5.38 -6.11
CA LYS A 61 -8.03 -6.38 -5.73
C LYS A 61 -9.14 -6.49 -6.77
N ALA A 62 -9.60 -5.38 -7.32
CA ALA A 62 -10.61 -5.37 -8.36
C ALA A 62 -10.12 -6.03 -9.65
N LEU A 63 -8.89 -5.72 -10.09
CA LEU A 63 -8.27 -6.33 -11.25
C LEU A 63 -8.15 -7.85 -11.07
N VAL A 64 -7.56 -8.31 -9.96
CA VAL A 64 -7.43 -9.75 -9.69
C VAL A 64 -8.80 -10.41 -9.65
N LYS A 65 -9.81 -9.75 -9.07
CA LYS A 65 -11.19 -10.27 -9.08
C LYS A 65 -11.74 -10.43 -10.51
N GLU A 66 -11.52 -9.44 -11.38
CA GLU A 66 -11.96 -9.50 -12.77
C GLU A 66 -11.22 -10.58 -13.55
N LEU A 67 -9.91 -10.72 -13.35
CA LEU A 67 -9.09 -11.76 -13.96
C LEU A 67 -9.56 -13.15 -13.56
N LEU A 68 -9.82 -13.37 -12.27
CA LEU A 68 -10.36 -14.64 -11.78
C LEU A 68 -11.77 -14.89 -12.31
N ALA A 69 -12.63 -13.88 -12.35
CA ALA A 69 -14.00 -14.02 -12.86
C ALA A 69 -14.05 -14.39 -14.34
N ARG A 70 -13.08 -13.96 -15.16
CA ARG A 70 -12.95 -14.38 -16.56
C ARG A 70 -12.63 -15.87 -16.72
N GLN A 71 -12.04 -16.47 -15.70
CA GLN A 71 -11.72 -17.89 -15.63
C GLN A 71 -12.82 -18.68 -14.88
N ASP A 72 -14.01 -18.10 -14.67
CA ASP A 72 -15.10 -18.66 -13.85
C ASP A 72 -14.67 -18.99 -12.39
N MET A 73 -13.61 -18.34 -11.90
CA MET A 73 -13.05 -18.53 -10.57
C MET A 73 -13.39 -17.39 -9.62
N THR A 74 -13.37 -17.70 -8.32
CA THR A 74 -13.42 -16.70 -7.24
C THR A 74 -12.09 -16.73 -6.49
N PHE A 75 -11.77 -15.67 -5.73
CA PHE A 75 -10.61 -15.65 -4.83
C PHE A 75 -10.52 -16.90 -3.94
N LYS A 76 -11.65 -17.36 -3.41
CA LYS A 76 -11.69 -18.54 -2.53
C LYS A 76 -11.36 -19.83 -3.28
N THR A 77 -11.74 -19.93 -4.54
CA THR A 77 -11.43 -21.07 -5.41
C THR A 77 -9.97 -21.02 -5.85
N ALA A 78 -9.48 -19.86 -6.30
CA ALA A 78 -8.10 -19.65 -6.75
C ALA A 78 -7.06 -19.93 -5.65
N LEU A 79 -7.37 -19.61 -4.39
CA LEU A 79 -6.49 -19.92 -3.25
C LEU A 79 -6.51 -21.40 -2.84
N LYS A 80 -7.49 -22.18 -3.30
CA LYS A 80 -7.57 -23.63 -3.05
C LYS A 80 -6.93 -24.43 -4.18
N ASP A 81 -7.16 -23.99 -5.41
CA ASP A 81 -6.74 -24.67 -6.65
C ASP A 81 -5.66 -23.82 -7.34
N SER A 82 -4.60 -23.49 -6.59
CA SER A 82 -3.55 -22.56 -7.04
C SER A 82 -2.67 -23.09 -8.17
N GLU A 83 -2.79 -24.38 -8.51
CA GLU A 83 -2.03 -25.04 -9.59
C GLU A 83 -2.68 -24.88 -10.98
N GLU A 84 -3.92 -24.39 -11.06
CA GLU A 84 -4.75 -24.45 -12.28
C GLU A 84 -5.29 -23.08 -12.73
N LEU A 85 -4.50 -22.01 -12.57
CA LEU A 85 -4.84 -20.68 -13.11
C LEU A 85 -4.35 -20.58 -14.57
N GLU A 86 -5.27 -20.53 -15.52
CA GLU A 86 -4.96 -20.24 -16.92
C GLU A 86 -4.77 -18.74 -17.12
N VAL A 87 -3.53 -18.32 -17.35
CA VAL A 87 -3.25 -16.92 -17.71
C VAL A 87 -3.57 -16.73 -19.18
N ASP A 88 -4.73 -16.11 -19.48
CA ASP A 88 -5.06 -15.73 -20.84
C ASP A 88 -4.11 -14.62 -21.35
N GLN A 89 -3.86 -14.60 -22.66
CA GLN A 89 -2.87 -13.69 -23.26
C GLN A 89 -3.20 -12.21 -23.00
N LYS A 90 -4.48 -11.86 -22.92
CA LYS A 90 -4.91 -10.48 -22.68
C LYS A 90 -4.66 -10.09 -21.22
N ALA A 91 -4.97 -10.98 -20.27
CA ALA A 91 -4.63 -10.81 -18.87
C ALA A 91 -3.13 -10.63 -18.64
N ALA A 92 -2.29 -11.43 -19.31
CA ALA A 92 -0.84 -11.29 -19.26
C ALA A 92 -0.38 -9.91 -19.74
N GLN A 93 -0.87 -9.46 -20.89
CA GLN A 93 -0.54 -8.14 -21.44
C GLN A 93 -1.01 -6.99 -20.55
N GLU A 94 -2.20 -7.08 -19.97
CA GLU A 94 -2.72 -6.08 -19.01
C GLU A 94 -1.84 -6.03 -17.75
N ALA A 95 -1.42 -7.18 -17.22
CA ALA A 95 -0.53 -7.25 -16.07
C ALA A 95 0.87 -6.71 -16.38
N GLU A 96 1.43 -7.05 -17.54
CA GLU A 96 2.72 -6.54 -18.03
C GLU A 96 2.71 -5.00 -18.13
N ALA A 97 1.67 -4.42 -18.73
CA ALA A 97 1.53 -2.97 -18.83
C ALA A 97 1.41 -2.29 -17.46
N LEU A 98 0.82 -2.98 -16.49
CA LEU A 98 0.65 -2.45 -15.13
C LEU A 98 1.95 -2.47 -14.32
N ILE A 99 2.86 -3.41 -14.57
CA ILE A 99 4.17 -3.52 -13.90
C ILE A 99 5.32 -2.93 -14.71
N ALA A 100 5.05 -2.45 -15.93
CA ALA A 100 6.00 -1.72 -16.75
C ALA A 100 6.57 -0.50 -16.01
N GLU A 101 7.67 0.07 -16.50
CA GLU A 101 8.37 1.17 -15.80
C GLU A 101 7.46 2.38 -15.53
N ASP A 102 6.54 2.69 -16.44
CA ASP A 102 5.53 3.75 -16.35
C ASP A 102 4.16 3.25 -15.83
N GLY A 103 4.08 1.96 -15.49
CA GLY A 103 2.87 1.32 -14.99
C GLY A 103 2.54 1.71 -13.55
N GLU A 104 1.26 1.59 -13.17
CA GLU A 104 0.80 1.90 -11.81
C GLU A 104 1.52 1.05 -10.74
N TYR A 105 1.93 -0.18 -11.04
CA TYR A 105 2.70 -1.02 -10.12
C TYR A 105 4.15 -1.20 -10.57
N GLY A 106 4.61 -0.31 -11.46
CA GLY A 106 5.98 -0.22 -11.89
C GLY A 106 6.91 0.24 -10.77
N VAL A 107 8.20 -0.01 -10.98
CA VAL A 107 9.29 0.33 -10.06
C VAL A 107 9.27 1.82 -9.70
N GLU A 108 9.05 2.70 -10.68
CA GLU A 108 9.01 4.16 -10.50
C GLU A 108 7.84 4.58 -9.61
N ALA A 109 6.62 4.17 -9.96
CA ALA A 109 5.40 4.54 -9.25
C ALA A 109 5.38 4.01 -7.81
N VAL A 110 5.82 2.77 -7.59
CA VAL A 110 5.83 2.17 -6.25
C VAL A 110 6.93 2.80 -5.38
N SER A 111 8.14 3.01 -5.91
CA SER A 111 9.21 3.67 -5.17
C SER A 111 8.83 5.09 -4.75
N ASP A 112 8.16 5.86 -5.62
CA ASP A 112 7.68 7.20 -5.31
C ASP A 112 6.68 7.23 -4.15
N ARG A 113 5.76 6.26 -4.10
CA ARG A 113 4.83 6.13 -2.97
C ARG A 113 5.56 5.86 -1.66
N ILE A 114 6.56 4.97 -1.68
CA ILE A 114 7.34 4.63 -0.49
C ILE A 114 8.15 5.84 -0.01
N VAL A 115 8.81 6.55 -0.93
CA VAL A 115 9.57 7.77 -0.60
C VAL A 115 8.64 8.89 -0.10
N SER A 116 7.49 9.08 -0.73
CA SER A 116 6.50 10.07 -0.29
C SER A 116 5.97 9.75 1.11
N PHE A 117 5.71 8.47 1.38
CA PHE A 117 5.32 8.01 2.71
C PHE A 117 6.42 8.29 3.74
N ALA A 118 7.67 7.93 3.42
CA ALA A 118 8.83 8.18 4.29
C ALA A 118 9.01 9.67 4.62
N LYS A 119 8.83 10.55 3.62
CA LYS A 119 8.86 12.01 3.81
C LYS A 119 7.72 12.49 4.69
N ALA A 120 6.50 11.99 4.48
CA ALA A 120 5.34 12.40 5.27
C ALA A 120 5.47 11.99 6.75
N ILE A 121 5.88 10.76 7.04
CA ILE A 121 6.05 10.27 8.41
C ILE A 121 7.23 10.93 9.14
N SER A 122 8.22 11.43 8.39
CA SER A 122 9.35 12.17 8.95
C SER A 122 9.10 13.68 9.00
N GLY A 123 7.94 14.18 8.57
CA GLY A 123 7.71 15.63 8.47
C GLY A 123 8.73 16.34 7.58
N GLY A 124 9.36 15.62 6.64
CA GLY A 124 10.46 16.12 5.82
C GLY A 124 11.81 16.23 6.53
N ASP A 125 11.98 15.68 7.74
CA ASP A 125 13.23 15.72 8.49
C ASP A 125 14.28 14.75 7.94
N LYS A 126 15.30 15.33 7.28
CA LYS A 126 16.43 14.59 6.70
C LYS A 126 17.34 13.96 7.74
N SER A 127 17.36 14.45 8.99
CA SER A 127 18.16 13.85 10.06
C SER A 127 17.74 12.40 10.36
N ARG A 128 16.50 12.05 10.00
CA ARG A 128 15.93 10.70 10.16
C ARG A 128 16.21 9.78 8.98
N TYR A 129 16.97 10.21 7.98
CA TYR A 129 17.29 9.41 6.79
C TYR A 129 17.75 7.99 7.13
N GLU A 130 18.72 7.83 8.04
CA GLU A 130 19.22 6.50 8.43
C GLU A 130 18.13 5.62 9.06
N THR A 131 17.20 6.23 9.82
CA THR A 131 16.06 5.50 10.39
C THR A 131 15.06 5.09 9.32
N LEU A 132 14.75 5.98 8.37
CA LEU A 132 13.84 5.70 7.26
C LEU A 132 14.40 4.63 6.33
N LYS A 133 15.68 4.75 5.96
CA LYS A 133 16.42 3.77 5.17
C LYS A 133 16.33 2.39 5.81
N LYS A 134 16.61 2.30 7.11
CA LYS A 134 16.48 1.04 7.85
C LYS A 134 15.05 0.51 7.85
N ALA A 135 14.05 1.35 8.13
CA ALA A 135 12.65 0.93 8.18
C ALA A 135 12.15 0.39 6.83
N VAL A 136 12.54 1.01 5.71
CA VAL A 136 12.21 0.50 4.37
C VAL A 136 12.87 -0.86 4.14
N ALA A 137 14.16 -1.00 4.43
CA ALA A 137 14.87 -2.28 4.26
C ALA A 137 14.25 -3.40 5.12
N ASP A 138 13.93 -3.10 6.38
CA ASP A 138 13.28 -4.04 7.30
C ASP A 138 11.89 -4.45 6.77
N GLY A 139 11.11 -3.50 6.25
CA GLY A 139 9.80 -3.79 5.64
C GLY A 139 9.88 -4.72 4.43
N PHE A 140 10.88 -4.54 3.55
CA PHE A 140 11.12 -5.47 2.44
C PHE A 140 11.59 -6.85 2.93
N ALA A 141 12.41 -6.90 3.99
CA ALA A 141 12.83 -8.16 4.59
C ALA A 141 11.65 -8.92 5.22
N GLU A 142 10.69 -8.22 5.82
CA GLU A 142 9.44 -8.81 6.31
C GLU A 142 8.55 -9.30 5.16
N ALA A 143 8.40 -8.52 4.09
CA ALA A 143 7.69 -8.94 2.89
C ALA A 143 8.30 -10.20 2.28
N LYS A 144 9.64 -10.27 2.19
CA LYS A 144 10.38 -11.46 1.73
C LYS A 144 10.06 -12.69 2.57
N LYS A 145 10.01 -12.55 3.90
CA LYS A 145 9.63 -13.65 4.81
C LYS A 145 8.17 -14.07 4.59
N ALA A 146 7.26 -13.11 4.43
CA ALA A 146 5.83 -13.38 4.24
C ALA A 146 5.53 -14.07 2.90
N LEU A 147 6.33 -13.80 1.86
CA LEU A 147 6.14 -14.33 0.50
C LEU A 147 6.96 -15.60 0.21
N GLY A 148 7.47 -16.28 1.24
CA GLY A 148 8.13 -17.59 1.07
C GLY A 148 9.66 -17.55 0.96
N GLY A 149 10.29 -16.43 1.36
CA GLY A 149 11.74 -16.32 1.53
C GLY A 149 12.48 -15.68 0.36
N SER A 150 11.81 -15.40 -0.75
CA SER A 150 12.36 -14.67 -1.89
C SER A 150 11.40 -13.57 -2.37
N LEU A 151 11.98 -12.53 -2.97
CA LEU A 151 11.22 -11.49 -3.67
C LEU A 151 11.53 -11.58 -5.16
N PRO A 152 10.56 -11.31 -6.04
CA PRO A 152 10.82 -11.16 -7.47
C PRO A 152 11.79 -10.01 -7.75
N GLU A 153 12.53 -10.08 -8.87
CA GLU A 153 13.51 -9.06 -9.28
C GLU A 153 12.93 -7.64 -9.31
N ILE A 154 11.69 -7.47 -9.77
CA ILE A 154 11.02 -6.16 -9.79
C ILE A 154 10.88 -5.54 -8.39
N SER A 155 10.71 -6.37 -7.35
CA SER A 155 10.63 -5.90 -5.96
C SER A 155 11.99 -5.44 -5.46
N GLU A 156 13.07 -6.16 -5.79
CA GLU A 156 14.44 -5.76 -5.44
C GLU A 156 14.83 -4.46 -6.17
N ARG A 157 14.50 -4.32 -7.47
CA ARG A 157 14.65 -3.06 -8.21
C ARG A 157 13.88 -1.90 -7.58
N THR A 158 12.68 -2.17 -7.04
CA THR A 158 11.88 -1.16 -6.34
C THR A 158 12.55 -0.72 -5.04
N LEU A 159 13.15 -1.65 -4.30
CA LEU A 159 13.92 -1.34 -3.09
C LEU A 159 15.13 -0.48 -3.43
N GLU A 160 15.93 -0.88 -4.42
CA GLU A 160 17.13 -0.14 -4.86
C GLU A 160 16.78 1.31 -5.23
N LEU A 161 15.80 1.50 -6.12
CA LEU A 161 15.39 2.84 -6.54
C LEU A 161 14.81 3.67 -5.39
N THR A 162 14.10 3.04 -4.47
CA THR A 162 13.60 3.71 -3.26
C THR A 162 14.76 4.23 -2.41
N MET A 163 15.82 3.42 -2.23
CA MET A 163 17.00 3.82 -1.46
C MET A 163 17.74 4.97 -2.15
N GLU A 164 17.92 4.91 -3.47
CA GLU A 164 18.52 5.98 -4.26
C GLU A 164 17.74 7.30 -4.12
N LYS A 165 16.41 7.24 -4.24
CA LYS A 165 15.53 8.43 -4.09
C LYS A 165 15.58 9.01 -2.68
N LEU A 166 15.66 8.16 -1.64
CA LEU A 166 15.81 8.61 -0.26
C LEU A 166 17.19 9.26 -0.02
N GLU A 167 18.25 8.68 -0.58
CA GLU A 167 19.62 9.22 -0.48
C GLU A 167 19.75 10.56 -1.19
N ALA A 168 19.22 10.67 -2.41
CA ALA A 168 19.18 11.91 -3.17
C ALA A 168 18.39 12.99 -2.43
N TRP A 169 17.25 12.63 -1.82
CA TRP A 169 16.50 13.55 -0.97
C TRP A 169 17.28 13.98 0.27
N ALA A 170 17.92 13.06 0.98
CA ALA A 170 18.71 13.37 2.17
C ALA A 170 19.91 14.28 1.86
N SER A 171 20.49 14.15 0.67
CA SER A 171 21.65 14.92 0.20
C SER A 171 21.31 16.24 -0.50
N SER A 172 20.00 16.53 -0.71
CA SER A 172 19.53 17.76 -1.38
C SER A 172 19.46 19.00 -0.50
#